data_AF-A0A7I7SVQ8-F1
#
_entry.id   AF-A0A7I7SVQ8-F1
#
_cell.length_a   1.000
_cell.length_b   1.000
_cell.length_c   1.000
_cell.angle_alpha   90.00
_cell.angle_beta   90.00
_cell.angle_gamma   90.00
#
_symmetry.space_group_name_H-M   'P 1'
#
loop_
_entity.id
_entity.type
_entity.pdbx_description
1 polymer ?
#
loop_
_entity_poly.entity_id
_entity_poly.type
_entity_poly.pdbx_seq_one_letter_code
_entity_poly.pdbx_strand_id
1 'polypeptide(L)'
;MIFQVFGAACAIDSPYRDYIWDTRSLLTRNSRAHLESLDMPGHVAETRSRIALAAFQGLIIDYFTAEDASFVDDTFTRFVDEFLLAPCQADQELT
;
A
#
# COMPACT_ATOMS: atom_id res chain seq x y z
N MET A 1 -14.10 6.24 -19.10
CA MET A 1 -13.46 7.38 -18.42
C MET A 1 -13.61 7.20 -16.90
N ILE A 2 -12.96 6.18 -16.31
CA ILE A 2 -12.97 5.87 -14.86
C ILE A 2 -11.56 5.97 -14.24
N PHE A 3 -10.50 5.97 -15.06
CA PHE A 3 -9.10 5.90 -14.62
C PHE A 3 -8.53 7.16 -13.93
N GLN A 4 -9.28 8.27 -13.88
CA GLN A 4 -8.84 9.51 -13.21
C GLN A 4 -9.53 9.77 -11.87
N VAL A 5 -10.45 8.88 -11.44
CA VAL A 5 -11.27 9.11 -10.24
C VAL A 5 -10.41 9.16 -8.97
N PHE A 6 -9.38 8.32 -8.84
CA PHE A 6 -8.56 8.30 -7.61
C PHE A 6 -7.62 9.51 -7.48
N GLY A 7 -7.00 9.96 -8.58
CA GLY A 7 -6.16 11.15 -8.57
C GLY A 7 -6.96 12.44 -8.32
N ALA A 8 -8.10 12.58 -8.99
CA ALA A 8 -9.00 13.73 -8.81
C ALA A 8 -9.76 13.70 -7.48
N ALA A 9 -9.99 12.52 -6.89
CA ALA A 9 -10.62 12.40 -5.57
C ALA A 9 -9.66 12.73 -4.41
N CYS A 10 -8.35 12.60 -4.64
CA CYS A 10 -7.30 13.01 -3.70
C CYS A 10 -6.96 14.52 -3.76
N ALA A 11 -7.50 15.26 -4.74
CA ALA A 11 -7.25 16.69 -4.86
C ALA A 11 -7.86 17.48 -3.68
N ILE A 12 -7.22 18.58 -3.30
CA ILE A 12 -7.62 19.37 -2.12
C ILE A 12 -9.02 20.01 -2.25
N ASP A 13 -9.45 20.23 -3.49
CA ASP A 13 -10.73 20.82 -3.90
C ASP A 13 -11.76 19.75 -4.29
N SER A 14 -11.44 18.47 -4.12
CA SER A 14 -12.36 17.39 -4.46
C SER A 14 -13.57 17.33 -3.52
N PRO A 15 -14.81 17.19 -4.03
CA PRO A 15 -15.97 16.94 -3.19
C PRO A 15 -15.89 15.60 -2.43
N TYR A 16 -14.98 14.71 -2.82
CA TYR A 16 -14.76 13.42 -2.18
C TYR A 16 -13.55 13.39 -1.24
N ARG A 17 -12.85 14.53 -1.06
CA ARG A 17 -11.59 14.61 -0.30
C ARG A 17 -11.71 14.00 1.08
N ASP A 18 -12.73 14.39 1.85
CA ASP A 18 -12.87 13.96 3.24
C ASP A 18 -13.12 12.45 3.33
N TYR A 19 -13.97 11.91 2.47
CA TYR A 19 -14.21 10.47 2.36
C TYR A 19 -12.93 9.68 1.99
N ILE A 20 -12.16 10.17 1.01
CA ILE A 20 -10.91 9.53 0.59
C ILE A 20 -9.85 9.62 1.70
N TRP A 21 -9.77 10.77 2.37
CA TRP A 21 -8.85 10.98 3.48
C TRP A 21 -9.14 10.04 4.65
N ASP A 22 -10.40 9.92 5.05
CA ASP A 22 -10.82 9.05 6.15
C ASP A 22 -10.59 7.58 5.80
N THR A 23 -10.94 7.17 4.59
CA THR A 23 -10.70 5.82 4.09
C THR A 23 -9.21 5.48 4.08
N ARG A 24 -8.38 6.37 3.52
CA ARG A 24 -6.91 6.20 3.51
C ARG A 24 -6.35 6.12 4.93
N SER A 25 -6.84 6.96 5.84
CA SER A 25 -6.40 6.99 7.23
C SER A 25 -6.74 5.69 7.96
N LEU A 26 -7.94 5.16 7.75
CA LEU A 26 -8.37 3.87 8.30
C LEU A 26 -7.53 2.71 7.75
N LEU A 27 -7.34 2.66 6.43
CA LEU A 27 -6.54 1.62 5.77
C LEU A 27 -5.08 1.65 6.26
N THR A 28 -4.50 2.85 6.40
CA THR A 28 -3.12 3.01 6.89
C THR A 28 -2.99 2.53 8.34
N ARG A 29 -3.96 2.87 9.20
CA ARG A 29 -3.96 2.45 10.61
C ARG A 29 -4.11 0.93 10.76
N ASN A 30 -5.04 0.32 10.01
CA ASN A 30 -5.25 -1.13 10.06
C ASN A 30 -4.04 -1.89 9.51
N SER A 31 -3.49 -1.44 8.38
CA SER A 31 -2.28 -2.03 7.80
C SER A 31 -1.10 -1.94 8.77
N ARG A 32 -0.91 -0.76 9.40
CA ARG A 32 0.13 -0.57 10.41
C ARG A 32 -0.04 -1.50 11.60
N ALA A 33 -1.24 -1.55 12.18
CA ALA A 33 -1.53 -2.40 13.33
C ALA A 33 -1.29 -3.89 13.01
N HIS A 34 -1.58 -4.31 11.79
CA HIS A 34 -1.28 -5.66 11.34
C HIS A 34 0.23 -5.91 11.26
N LEU A 35 1.01 -5.02 10.66
CA LEU A 35 2.48 -5.17 10.60
C LEU A 35 3.12 -5.12 11.99
N GLU A 36 2.62 -4.26 12.89
CA GLU A 36 3.06 -4.22 14.30
C GLU A 36 2.75 -5.54 15.03
N SER A 37 1.66 -6.23 14.68
CA SER A 37 1.35 -7.56 15.24
C SER A 37 2.28 -8.67 14.77
N LEU A 38 3.09 -8.42 13.74
CA LEU A 38 4.16 -9.28 13.24
C LEU A 38 5.54 -8.84 13.78
N ASP A 39 5.56 -8.18 14.94
CA ASP A 39 6.75 -7.65 15.61
C ASP A 39 7.53 -6.59 14.79
N MET A 40 6.90 -5.98 13.77
CA MET A 40 7.55 -4.92 13.00
C MET A 40 7.61 -3.61 13.81
N PRO A 41 8.76 -2.91 13.84
CA PRO A 41 8.87 -1.63 14.52
C PRO A 41 7.88 -0.61 13.97
N GLY A 42 7.18 0.13 14.85
CA GLY A 42 6.05 0.99 14.44
C GLY A 42 6.36 2.03 13.36
N HIS A 43 7.58 2.57 13.32
CA HIS A 43 8.00 3.51 12.27
C HIS A 43 8.20 2.83 10.91
N VAL A 44 8.66 1.56 10.90
CA VAL A 44 8.75 0.75 9.69
C VAL A 44 7.35 0.34 9.25
N ALA A 45 6.52 -0.17 10.17
CA ALA A 45 5.14 -0.55 9.91
C ALA A 45 4.35 0.60 9.29
N GLU A 46 4.51 1.83 9.81
CA GLU A 46 3.91 3.03 9.23
C GLU A 46 4.38 3.31 7.81
N THR A 47 5.70 3.25 7.58
CA THR A 47 6.30 3.54 6.27
C THR A 47 5.86 2.50 5.23
N ARG A 48 5.98 1.21 5.56
CA ARG A 48 5.58 0.11 4.67
C ARG A 48 4.09 0.10 4.40
N SER A 49 3.25 0.42 5.38
CA SER A 49 1.80 0.56 5.18
C SER A 49 1.45 1.61 4.13
N ARG A 50 2.10 2.78 4.18
CA ARG A 50 1.87 3.87 3.22
C ARG A 50 2.31 3.47 1.80
N ILE A 51 3.47 2.82 1.68
CA ILE A 51 4.00 2.36 0.40
C ILE A 51 3.13 1.23 -0.17
N ALA A 52 2.70 0.27 0.66
CA ALA A 52 1.81 -0.80 0.25
C ALA A 52 0.49 -0.30 -0.31
N LEU A 53 -0.14 0.68 0.35
CA LEU A 53 -1.38 1.27 -0.16
C LEU A 53 -1.20 1.96 -1.51
N ALA A 54 -0.09 2.67 -1.73
CA ALA A 54 0.23 3.27 -3.02
C ALA A 54 0.51 2.20 -4.10
N ALA A 55 1.26 1.16 -3.75
CA ALA A 55 1.55 0.04 -4.65
C ALA A 55 0.26 -0.70 -5.05
N PHE A 56 -0.64 -0.98 -4.11
CA PHE A 56 -1.93 -1.60 -4.40
C PHE A 56 -2.80 -0.75 -5.32
N GLN A 57 -2.77 0.58 -5.18
CA GLN A 57 -3.46 1.45 -6.13
C GLN A 57 -2.91 1.29 -7.56
N GLY A 58 -1.58 1.20 -7.72
CA GLY A 58 -0.95 0.94 -9.01
C GLY A 58 -1.35 -0.43 -9.58
N LEU A 59 -1.22 -1.49 -8.78
CA LEU A 59 -1.55 -2.86 -9.20
C LEU A 59 -3.04 -3.03 -9.56
N ILE A 60 -3.94 -2.37 -8.84
CA ILE A 60 -5.37 -2.35 -9.20
C ILE A 60 -5.58 -1.68 -10.56
N ILE A 61 -4.90 -0.57 -10.83
CA ILE A 61 -4.99 0.08 -12.14
C ILE A 61 -4.49 -0.87 -13.23
N ASP A 62 -3.29 -1.43 -13.05
CA ASP A 62 -2.67 -2.34 -14.01
C ASP A 62 -3.54 -3.56 -14.31
N TYR A 63 -4.17 -4.15 -13.29
CA TYR A 63 -5.09 -5.27 -13.44
C TYR A 63 -6.28 -4.94 -14.37
N PHE A 64 -6.79 -3.71 -14.32
CA PHE A 64 -7.93 -3.28 -15.14
C PHE A 64 -7.54 -2.65 -16.49
N THR A 65 -6.27 -2.29 -16.70
CA THR A 65 -5.81 -1.62 -17.92
C THR A 65 -4.95 -2.49 -18.83
N ALA A 66 -4.30 -3.54 -18.31
CA ALA A 66 -3.39 -4.35 -19.09
C ALA A 66 -4.09 -5.33 -20.03
N GLU A 67 -3.43 -5.65 -21.14
CA GLU A 67 -3.90 -6.67 -22.10
C GLU A 67 -3.77 -8.10 -21.52
N ASP A 68 -2.76 -8.30 -20.66
CA ASP A 68 -2.55 -9.51 -19.88
C ASP A 68 -2.41 -9.11 -18.41
N ALA A 69 -3.33 -9.52 -17.55
CA ALA A 69 -3.33 -9.16 -16.14
C ALA A 69 -2.53 -10.15 -15.25
N SER A 70 -2.03 -11.27 -15.79
CA SER A 70 -1.38 -12.30 -14.97
C SER A 70 -0.07 -11.82 -14.33
N PHE A 71 0.62 -10.84 -14.91
CA PHE A 71 1.84 -10.28 -14.31
C PHE A 71 1.56 -9.52 -13.01
N VAL A 72 0.32 -9.10 -12.77
CA VAL A 72 -0.08 -8.41 -11.53
C VAL A 72 0.04 -9.35 -10.34
N ASP A 73 -0.33 -10.63 -10.50
CA ASP A 73 -0.21 -11.63 -9.45
C ASP A 73 1.25 -11.84 -9.05
N ASP A 74 2.14 -12.01 -10.05
CA ASP A 74 3.58 -12.17 -9.82
C ASP A 74 4.18 -10.92 -9.14
N THR A 75 3.78 -9.74 -9.58
CA THR A 75 4.27 -8.46 -9.03
C THR A 75 3.76 -8.26 -7.61
N PHE A 76 2.50 -8.61 -7.33
CA PHE A 76 1.90 -8.54 -6.01
C PHE A 76 2.62 -9.47 -5.03
N THR A 77 2.83 -10.74 -5.41
CA THR A 77 3.54 -11.71 -4.55
C THR A 77 4.95 -11.23 -4.24
N ARG A 78 5.70 -10.79 -5.25
CA ARG A 78 7.05 -10.24 -5.03
C ARG A 78 7.05 -8.99 -4.15
N PHE A 79 6.08 -8.10 -4.32
CA PHE A 79 5.95 -6.92 -3.46
C PHE A 79 5.69 -7.30 -2.00
N VAL A 80 4.82 -8.29 -1.77
CA VAL A 80 4.53 -8.78 -0.42
C VAL A 80 5.77 -9.42 0.21
N ASP A 81 6.42 -10.33 -0.50
CA ASP A 81 7.52 -11.13 0.04
C ASP A 81 8.85 -10.36 0.13
N GLU A 82 9.22 -9.65 -0.93
CA GLU A 82 10.52 -8.98 -1.04
C GLU A 82 10.55 -7.60 -0.38
N PHE A 83 9.39 -6.99 -0.11
CA PHE A 83 9.32 -5.64 0.48
C PHE A 83 8.45 -5.55 1.73
N LEU A 84 7.16 -5.93 1.64
CA LEU A 84 6.21 -5.67 2.72
C LEU A 84 6.54 -6.47 3.98
N LEU A 85 6.83 -7.76 3.81
CA LEU A 85 7.13 -8.71 4.88
C LEU A 85 8.63 -9.02 5.01
N ALA A 86 9.47 -8.39 4.19
CA ALA A 86 10.91 -8.58 4.25
C ALA A 86 11.46 -8.28 5.66
N PRO A 87 12.42 -9.05 6.18
CA PRO A 87 12.98 -8.83 7.50
C PRO A 87 13.47 -7.38 7.70
N CYS A 88 13.21 -6.82 8.87
CA CYS A 88 13.79 -5.53 9.24
C CYS A 88 15.27 -5.73 9.62
N GLN A 89 16.19 -5.12 8.88
CA GLN A 89 17.64 -5.19 9.17
C GLN A 89 18.06 -4.64 10.56
N ALA A 90 17.12 -4.14 11.37
CA ALA A 90 17.38 -3.70 12.73
C ALA A 90 17.87 -4.84 13.66
N ASP A 91 17.62 -6.11 13.31
CA ASP A 91 18.07 -7.28 14.08
C ASP A 91 19.35 -7.95 13.56
N GLN A 92 20.03 -7.41 12.53
CA GLN A 92 21.21 -8.06 11.93
C GLN A 92 22.58 -7.58 12.43
N GLU A 93 22.67 -6.63 13.37
CA GLU A 93 23.96 -6.13 13.90
C GLU A 93 24.31 -6.59 15.33
N LEU A 94 23.66 -7.61 15.89
CA LEU A 94 23.94 -8.08 17.25
C LEU A 94 24.13 -9.59 17.42
N THR A 95 24.49 -10.34 16.37
CA THR A 95 24.92 -11.75 16.51
C THR A 95 26.36 -11.95 16.06
#